data_AF-A0A968BWC3-F1
#
_entry.id   AF-A0A968BWC3-F1
#
_cell.length_a   1.000
_cell.length_b   1.000
_cell.length_c   1.000
_cell.angle_alpha   90.00
_cell.angle_beta   90.00
_cell.angle_gamma   90.00
#
_symmetry.space_group_name_H-M   'P 1'
#
loop_
_entity.id
_entity.type
_entity.pdbx_description
1 polymer ?
#
loop_
_entity_poly.entity_id
_entity_poly.type
_entity_poly.pdbx_seq_one_letter_code
_entity_poly.pdbx_strand_id
1 'polypeptide(L)'
;SDALSATRTSLHLINIGLRPTGQDLGLNAWLVAGAALEGRVHPFFYINPSAGDAFADRMDFSGNPQPERDWPLHPFQYIDDTGSTVDTELAFTFADYALLIPRLHHHFAVVPNECDADNLVPIAEFLQLPEEEVHKHVPFVWAVSSGAVLHRIVISRALVQACRDRLNFWHALQEMGGVRNKHIDQAVARTREEVKAKAAEE
;
A
#
# COMPACT_ATOMS: atom_id res chain seq x y z
N SER A 1 -15.94 18.47 -5.59
CA SER A 1 -16.55 19.53 -6.44
C SER A 1 -16.10 20.93 -6.05
N ASP A 2 -15.67 21.18 -4.81
CA ASP A 2 -15.55 22.54 -4.27
C ASP A 2 -14.34 23.37 -4.75
N ALA A 3 -13.24 22.75 -5.14
CA ALA A 3 -12.03 23.49 -5.52
C ALA A 3 -12.14 24.21 -6.88
N LEU A 4 -12.94 23.68 -7.82
CA LEU A 4 -13.20 24.32 -9.13
C LEU A 4 -14.17 25.50 -9.01
N SER A 5 -15.00 25.50 -7.98
CA SER A 5 -15.92 26.59 -7.65
C SER A 5 -15.36 27.54 -6.58
N ALA A 6 -14.12 27.35 -6.15
CA ALA A 6 -13.53 28.14 -5.08
C ALA A 6 -13.27 29.57 -5.56
N THR A 7 -13.64 30.55 -4.72
CA THR A 7 -13.35 31.98 -4.95
C THR A 7 -11.93 32.38 -4.50
N ARG A 8 -11.12 31.40 -4.05
CA ARG A 8 -9.75 31.56 -3.57
C ARG A 8 -8.81 30.64 -4.35
N THR A 9 -7.51 30.89 -4.25
CA THR A 9 -6.48 30.05 -4.88
C THR A 9 -6.65 28.58 -4.52
N SER A 10 -6.68 27.72 -5.54
CA SER A 10 -6.68 26.27 -5.41
C SER A 10 -5.44 25.68 -6.08
N LEU A 11 -4.96 24.55 -5.54
CA LEU A 11 -3.87 23.75 -6.11
C LEU A 11 -4.43 22.36 -6.43
N HIS A 12 -4.24 21.93 -7.67
CA HIS A 12 -4.58 20.58 -8.12
C HIS A 12 -3.31 19.87 -8.58
N LEU A 13 -2.97 18.76 -7.93
CA LEU A 13 -1.93 17.85 -8.35
C LEU A 13 -2.59 16.59 -8.90
N ILE A 14 -2.43 16.34 -10.19
CA ILE A 14 -3.10 15.24 -10.90
C ILE A 14 -2.03 14.30 -11.45
N ASN A 15 -2.09 13.04 -11.03
CA ASN A 15 -1.31 11.99 -11.68
C ASN A 15 -2.01 11.57 -12.98
N ILE A 16 -1.34 11.78 -14.11
CA ILE A 16 -1.86 11.47 -15.45
C ILE A 16 -1.39 10.11 -15.97
N GLY A 17 -0.63 9.33 -15.18
CA GLY A 17 -0.11 8.03 -15.60
C GLY A 17 0.86 8.14 -16.79
N LEU A 18 1.66 9.22 -16.85
CA LEU A 18 2.55 9.50 -17.96
C LEU A 18 3.58 8.37 -18.13
N ARG A 19 3.62 7.80 -19.34
CA ARG A 19 4.59 6.77 -19.72
C ARG A 19 5.75 7.42 -20.47
N PRO A 20 7.00 6.96 -20.28
CA PRO A 20 8.09 7.30 -21.20
C PRO A 20 7.68 6.90 -22.62
N THR A 21 7.82 7.82 -23.57
CA THR A 21 7.54 7.55 -24.99
C THR A 21 8.43 6.42 -25.51
N GLY A 22 7.85 5.48 -26.27
CA GLY A 22 8.60 4.40 -26.94
C GLY A 22 8.68 3.06 -26.20
N GLN A 23 8.10 2.92 -25.01
CA GLN A 23 7.95 1.63 -24.33
C GLN A 23 6.47 1.29 -24.17
N ASP A 24 5.96 0.38 -25.00
CA ASP A 24 4.59 -0.10 -24.87
C ASP A 24 4.54 -1.27 -23.90
N LEU A 25 4.04 -1.01 -22.69
CA LEU A 25 3.79 -2.04 -21.67
C LEU A 25 2.43 -2.72 -21.85
N GLY A 26 1.67 -2.40 -22.91
CA GLY A 26 0.32 -2.90 -23.11
C GLY A 26 -0.72 -2.36 -22.12
N LEU A 27 -0.31 -1.55 -21.13
CA LEU A 27 -1.18 -0.92 -20.14
C LEU A 27 -1.41 0.56 -20.48
N ASN A 28 -2.68 0.99 -20.51
CA ASN A 28 -3.03 2.38 -20.73
C ASN A 28 -2.69 3.28 -19.52
N ALA A 29 -2.65 4.60 -19.73
CA ALA A 29 -2.27 5.56 -18.69
C ALA A 29 -3.22 5.56 -17.47
N TRP A 30 -4.51 5.27 -17.70
CA TRP A 30 -5.50 5.18 -16.63
C TRP A 30 -5.20 4.01 -15.68
N LEU A 31 -4.83 2.83 -16.21
CA LEU A 31 -4.43 1.67 -15.40
C LEU A 31 -3.19 1.97 -14.56
N VAL A 32 -2.20 2.65 -15.13
CA VAL A 32 -0.99 3.07 -14.40
C VAL A 32 -1.33 4.07 -13.30
N ALA A 33 -2.22 5.03 -13.57
CA ALA A 33 -2.67 5.99 -12.57
C ALA A 33 -3.48 5.32 -11.44
N GLY A 34 -4.33 4.35 -11.76
CA GLY A 34 -5.06 3.54 -10.78
C GLY A 34 -4.10 2.71 -9.91
N ALA A 35 -3.13 2.03 -10.52
CA ALA A 35 -2.10 1.30 -9.78
C ALA A 35 -1.26 2.21 -8.87
N ALA A 36 -1.03 3.47 -9.25
CA ALA A 36 -0.37 4.44 -8.40
C ALA A 36 -1.19 4.83 -7.15
N LEU A 37 -2.53 4.82 -7.26
CA LEU A 37 -3.44 5.04 -6.13
C LEU A 37 -3.45 3.82 -5.19
N GLU A 38 -3.57 2.61 -5.75
CA GLU A 38 -3.54 1.33 -5.04
C GLU A 38 -2.22 1.15 -4.27
N GLY A 39 -1.08 1.34 -4.94
CA GLY A 39 0.27 1.19 -4.35
C GLY A 39 0.73 2.35 -3.46
N ARG A 40 -0.19 3.24 -3.05
CA ARG A 40 0.07 4.42 -2.20
C ARG A 40 1.17 5.35 -2.75
N VAL A 41 1.38 5.36 -4.07
CA VAL A 41 2.38 6.21 -4.75
C VAL A 41 1.88 7.65 -4.80
N HIS A 42 0.64 7.79 -5.26
CA HIS A 42 -0.08 9.05 -5.41
C HIS A 42 -1.48 8.92 -4.75
N PRO A 43 -1.53 8.83 -3.41
CA PRO A 43 -2.80 8.74 -2.70
C PRO A 43 -3.65 9.99 -2.94
N PHE A 44 -4.97 9.80 -2.94
CA PHE A 44 -5.93 10.88 -3.01
C PHE A 44 -6.04 11.59 -1.66
N PHE A 45 -6.00 12.93 -1.67
CA PHE A 45 -6.48 13.71 -0.55
C PHE A 45 -6.91 15.10 -1.02
N TYR A 46 -7.82 15.68 -0.29
CA TYR A 46 -8.38 17.00 -0.50
C TYR A 46 -8.32 17.76 0.82
N ILE A 47 -7.93 19.04 0.77
CA ILE A 47 -7.91 19.91 1.95
C ILE A 47 -8.78 21.14 1.68
N ASN A 48 -9.80 21.34 2.52
CA ASN A 48 -10.63 22.53 2.56
C ASN A 48 -10.28 23.37 3.80
N PRO A 49 -9.51 24.46 3.66
CA PRO A 49 -9.15 25.32 4.80
C PRO A 49 -10.34 25.91 5.56
N SER A 50 -11.51 26.01 4.91
CA SER A 50 -12.72 26.61 5.49
C SER A 50 -13.66 25.59 6.15
N ALA A 51 -13.34 24.30 6.11
CA ALA A 51 -14.23 23.24 6.62
C ALA A 51 -14.18 23.05 8.14
N GLY A 52 -13.31 23.76 8.86
CA GLY A 52 -13.21 23.73 10.31
C GLY A 52 -11.85 24.17 10.83
N ASP A 53 -11.69 24.13 12.14
CA ASP A 53 -10.45 24.52 12.81
C ASP A 53 -9.46 23.35 12.94
N ALA A 54 -9.96 22.11 13.13
CA ALA A 54 -9.11 20.93 13.22
C ALA A 54 -8.64 20.45 11.84
N PHE A 55 -7.48 19.79 11.78
CA PHE A 55 -6.98 19.25 10.51
C PHE A 55 -7.88 18.14 9.95
N ALA A 56 -8.42 17.29 10.82
CA ALA A 56 -9.33 16.20 10.43
C ALA A 56 -10.64 16.71 9.81
N ASP A 57 -11.13 17.89 10.21
CA ASP A 57 -12.32 18.50 9.59
C ASP A 57 -12.03 19.05 8.19
N ARG A 58 -10.76 19.40 7.94
CA ARG A 58 -10.31 20.03 6.70
C ARG A 58 -9.85 19.03 5.65
N MET A 59 -9.39 17.85 6.06
CA MET A 59 -8.83 16.86 5.15
C MET A 59 -9.82 15.73 4.86
N ASP A 60 -10.09 15.49 3.58
CA ASP A 60 -10.76 14.28 3.10
C ASP A 60 -9.75 13.42 2.35
N PHE A 61 -9.65 12.15 2.74
CA PHE A 61 -8.82 11.14 2.07
C PHE A 61 -9.60 9.84 1.81
N SER A 62 -10.94 9.88 1.91
CA SER A 62 -11.82 8.72 1.73
C SER A 62 -11.84 8.15 0.30
N GLY A 63 -11.36 8.91 -0.68
CA GLY A 63 -11.25 8.47 -2.08
C GLY A 63 -10.15 7.43 -2.37
N ASN A 64 -9.41 6.97 -1.36
CA ASN A 64 -8.43 5.90 -1.50
C ASN A 64 -9.06 4.51 -1.31
N PRO A 65 -8.58 3.46 -1.99
CA PRO A 65 -9.05 2.10 -1.77
C PRO A 65 -8.64 1.61 -0.38
N GLN A 66 -9.58 1.02 0.37
CA GLN A 66 -9.39 0.45 1.72
C GLN A 66 -8.55 1.39 2.61
N PRO A 67 -9.04 2.61 2.89
CA PRO A 67 -8.26 3.69 3.49
C PRO A 67 -7.77 3.41 4.92
N GLU A 68 -8.36 2.44 5.60
CA GLU A 68 -7.99 1.96 6.93
C GLU A 68 -6.79 0.99 6.94
N ARG A 69 -6.48 0.38 5.79
CA ARG A 69 -5.40 -0.60 5.65
C ARG A 69 -4.11 0.05 5.16
N ASP A 70 -2.99 -0.55 5.54
CA ASP A 70 -1.67 -0.20 5.02
C ASP A 70 -1.63 -0.33 3.49
N TRP A 71 -2.07 -1.49 3.01
CA TRP A 71 -2.17 -1.83 1.60
C TRP A 71 -3.57 -2.38 1.32
N PRO A 72 -4.20 -2.02 0.19
CA PRO A 72 -5.46 -2.61 -0.23
C PRO A 72 -5.25 -4.10 -0.57
N LEU A 73 -6.19 -4.95 -0.11
CA LEU A 73 -6.21 -6.37 -0.44
C LEU A 73 -7.15 -6.64 -1.60
N HIS A 74 -6.74 -7.51 -2.52
CA HIS A 74 -7.57 -7.93 -3.65
C HIS A 74 -7.70 -9.45 -3.68
N PRO A 75 -8.89 -9.99 -3.99
CA PRO A 75 -9.05 -11.42 -4.19
C PRO A 75 -8.23 -11.87 -5.40
N PHE A 76 -7.52 -12.98 -5.22
CA PHE A 76 -6.67 -13.57 -6.24
C PHE A 76 -6.88 -15.08 -6.26
N GLN A 77 -7.08 -15.62 -7.46
CA GLN A 77 -7.28 -17.04 -7.67
C GLN A 77 -6.24 -17.56 -8.64
N TYR A 78 -5.61 -18.69 -8.30
CA TYR A 78 -4.65 -19.36 -9.17
C TYR A 78 -4.75 -20.89 -9.03
N ILE A 79 -4.12 -21.59 -9.97
CA ILE A 79 -3.99 -23.05 -9.93
C ILE A 79 -2.58 -23.36 -9.44
N ASP A 80 -2.48 -24.16 -8.38
CA ASP A 80 -1.20 -24.58 -7.82
C ASP A 80 -0.57 -25.76 -8.59
N ASP A 81 0.63 -26.17 -8.17
CA ASP A 81 1.38 -27.26 -8.79
C ASP A 81 0.67 -28.63 -8.66
N THR A 82 -0.33 -28.75 -7.78
CA THR A 82 -1.15 -29.97 -7.62
C THR A 82 -2.39 -29.96 -8.53
N GLY A 83 -2.64 -28.86 -9.24
CA GLY A 83 -3.84 -28.66 -10.06
C GLY A 83 -5.05 -28.19 -9.26
N SER A 84 -4.87 -27.82 -7.99
CA SER A 84 -5.95 -27.34 -7.13
C SER A 84 -6.13 -25.83 -7.31
N THR A 85 -7.39 -25.39 -7.34
CA THR A 85 -7.71 -23.96 -7.30
C THR A 85 -7.47 -23.43 -5.89
N VAL A 86 -6.65 -22.39 -5.78
CA VAL A 86 -6.35 -21.68 -4.54
C VAL A 86 -6.95 -20.28 -4.63
N ASP A 87 -7.83 -19.96 -3.67
CA ASP A 87 -8.33 -18.61 -3.43
C ASP A 87 -7.52 -17.96 -2.31
N THR A 88 -7.02 -16.76 -2.55
CA THR A 88 -6.24 -15.98 -1.57
C THR A 88 -6.50 -14.49 -1.73
N GLU A 89 -5.96 -13.69 -0.80
CA GLU A 89 -5.93 -12.23 -0.91
C GLU A 89 -4.49 -11.76 -1.09
N LEU A 90 -4.27 -10.84 -2.04
CA LEU A 90 -2.97 -10.21 -2.26
C LEU A 90 -3.03 -8.73 -1.92
N ALA A 91 -2.04 -8.28 -1.15
CA ALA A 91 -1.81 -6.87 -0.92
C ALA A 91 -1.20 -6.22 -2.16
N PHE A 92 -1.78 -5.13 -2.64
CA PHE A 92 -1.17 -4.32 -3.69
C PHE A 92 -0.30 -3.23 -3.07
N THR A 93 1.01 -3.32 -3.27
CA THR A 93 2.01 -2.45 -2.64
C THR A 93 2.72 -1.54 -3.64
N PHE A 94 3.61 -0.68 -3.12
CA PHE A 94 4.49 0.11 -3.97
C PHE A 94 5.39 -0.76 -4.87
N ALA A 95 5.80 -1.95 -4.41
CA ALA A 95 6.62 -2.86 -5.20
C ALA A 95 5.86 -3.40 -6.43
N ASP A 96 4.56 -3.66 -6.30
CA ASP A 96 3.70 -4.09 -7.41
C ASP A 96 3.53 -2.98 -8.45
N TYR A 97 3.33 -1.73 -8.01
CA TYR A 97 3.37 -0.58 -8.91
C TYR A 97 4.73 -0.42 -9.61
N ALA A 98 5.84 -0.66 -8.91
CA ALA A 98 7.18 -0.54 -9.47
C ALA A 98 7.45 -1.56 -10.60
N LEU A 99 6.77 -2.73 -10.62
CA LEU A 99 6.82 -3.65 -11.77
C LEU A 99 6.29 -3.01 -13.06
N LEU A 100 5.40 -2.03 -12.96
CA LEU A 100 4.87 -1.29 -14.10
C LEU A 100 5.85 -0.24 -14.65
N ILE A 101 6.99 -0.03 -13.98
CA ILE A 101 7.95 1.03 -14.32
C ILE A 101 9.26 0.39 -14.81
N PRO A 102 9.52 0.37 -16.13
CA PRO A 102 10.66 -0.36 -16.71
C PRO A 102 12.02 0.04 -16.16
N ARG A 103 12.18 1.32 -15.83
CA ARG A 103 13.44 1.84 -15.27
C ARG A 103 13.72 1.29 -13.87
N LEU A 104 12.72 0.73 -13.18
CA LEU A 104 12.84 0.10 -11.86
C LEU A 104 13.05 -1.42 -11.93
N HIS A 105 12.99 -2.03 -13.12
CA HIS A 105 13.11 -3.51 -13.27
C HIS A 105 14.44 -4.07 -12.74
N HIS A 106 15.50 -3.27 -12.70
CA HIS A 106 16.79 -3.66 -12.12
C HIS A 106 16.75 -3.89 -10.59
N HIS A 107 15.65 -3.53 -9.92
CA HIS A 107 15.42 -3.82 -8.50
C HIS A 107 14.79 -5.20 -8.25
N PHE A 108 14.54 -5.98 -9.30
CA PHE A 108 13.82 -7.23 -9.23
C PHE A 108 14.67 -8.39 -9.74
N ALA A 109 14.53 -9.56 -9.11
CA ALA A 109 15.09 -10.81 -9.62
C ALA A 109 14.08 -11.94 -9.44
N VAL A 110 13.89 -12.73 -10.50
CA VAL A 110 12.99 -13.91 -10.45
C VAL A 110 13.63 -14.97 -9.58
N VAL A 111 12.84 -15.53 -8.66
CA VAL A 111 13.25 -16.67 -7.84
C VAL A 111 13.11 -17.94 -8.67
N PRO A 112 14.18 -18.73 -8.85
CA PRO A 112 14.07 -20.05 -9.49
C PRO A 112 13.13 -20.96 -8.69
N ASN A 113 12.35 -21.79 -9.36
CA ASN A 113 11.35 -22.66 -8.72
C ASN A 113 12.01 -23.69 -7.77
N GLU A 114 13.30 -23.97 -7.97
CA GLU A 114 14.10 -24.90 -7.16
C GLU A 114 14.62 -24.27 -5.86
N CYS A 115 14.40 -22.96 -5.66
CA CYS A 115 14.85 -22.26 -4.47
C CYS A 115 13.85 -22.45 -3.31
N ASP A 116 14.39 -22.70 -2.13
CA ASP A 116 13.59 -22.89 -0.91
C ASP A 116 12.74 -21.65 -0.61
N ALA A 117 11.49 -21.88 -0.23
CA ALA A 117 10.49 -20.85 0.04
C ALA A 117 10.50 -20.39 1.50
N ASP A 118 11.15 -21.13 2.40
CA ASP A 118 10.93 -21.02 3.85
C ASP A 118 11.28 -19.63 4.43
N ASN A 119 12.18 -18.88 3.79
CA ASN A 119 12.56 -17.53 4.21
C ASN A 119 11.98 -16.42 3.31
N LEU A 120 11.20 -16.78 2.29
CA LEU A 120 10.55 -15.82 1.40
C LEU A 120 9.23 -15.37 2.00
N VAL A 121 9.06 -14.06 2.14
CA VAL A 121 7.83 -13.47 2.68
C VAL A 121 7.31 -12.37 1.76
N PRO A 122 5.98 -12.25 1.58
CA PRO A 122 5.40 -11.15 0.82
C PRO A 122 5.85 -9.80 1.38
N ILE A 123 6.15 -8.83 0.51
CA ILE A 123 6.65 -7.51 0.95
C ILE A 123 5.73 -6.83 1.97
N ALA A 124 4.41 -6.97 1.84
CA ALA A 124 3.47 -6.40 2.80
C ALA A 124 3.69 -6.94 4.23
N GLU A 125 3.95 -8.24 4.36
CA GLU A 125 4.26 -8.91 5.63
C GLU A 125 5.68 -8.58 6.09
N PHE A 126 6.65 -8.58 5.18
CA PHE A 126 8.04 -8.22 5.48
C PHE A 126 8.16 -6.84 6.15
N LEU A 127 7.35 -5.87 5.71
CA LEU A 127 7.37 -4.51 6.26
C LEU A 127 6.92 -4.45 7.73
N GLN A 128 6.13 -5.42 8.17
CA GLN A 128 5.60 -5.55 9.53
C GLN A 128 6.49 -6.37 10.46
N LEU A 129 7.53 -7.04 9.93
CA LEU A 129 8.42 -7.84 10.76
C LEU A 129 9.16 -6.98 11.79
N PRO A 130 9.34 -7.49 13.02
CA PRO A 130 10.26 -6.90 14.00
C PRO A 130 11.67 -6.81 13.43
N GLU A 131 12.43 -5.79 13.82
CA GLU A 131 13.79 -5.54 13.32
C GLU A 131 14.72 -6.76 13.47
N GLU A 132 14.54 -7.50 14.56
CA GLU A 132 15.29 -8.74 14.87
C GLU A 132 14.99 -9.90 13.91
N GLU A 133 13.86 -9.90 13.21
CA GLU A 133 13.47 -10.96 12.27
C GLU A 133 13.77 -10.60 10.81
N VAL A 134 13.97 -9.32 10.50
CA VAL A 134 14.19 -8.81 9.13
C VAL A 134 15.35 -9.52 8.42
N HIS A 135 16.45 -9.77 9.14
CA HIS A 135 17.66 -10.36 8.56
C HIS A 135 17.54 -11.84 8.20
N LYS A 136 16.49 -12.52 8.69
CA LYS A 136 16.23 -13.95 8.43
C LYS A 136 15.36 -14.16 7.19
N HIS A 137 14.79 -13.09 6.64
CA HIS A 137 13.78 -13.17 5.58
C HIS A 137 14.20 -12.39 4.34
N VAL A 138 13.64 -12.77 3.20
CA VAL A 138 13.84 -12.08 1.92
C VAL A 138 12.47 -11.69 1.34
N PRO A 139 12.23 -10.39 1.07
CA PRO A 139 10.94 -9.93 0.58
C PRO A 139 10.74 -10.26 -0.90
N PHE A 140 9.51 -10.61 -1.27
CA PHE A 140 9.13 -10.82 -2.66
C PHE A 140 7.75 -10.21 -2.99
N VAL A 141 7.47 -10.10 -4.28
CA VAL A 141 6.15 -9.86 -4.86
C VAL A 141 5.78 -10.98 -5.84
N TRP A 142 4.49 -11.22 -6.02
CA TRP A 142 3.99 -12.15 -7.01
C TRP A 142 3.92 -11.49 -8.39
N ALA A 143 4.28 -12.23 -9.43
CA ALA A 143 4.13 -11.78 -10.81
C ALA A 143 3.71 -12.94 -11.72
N VAL A 144 2.95 -12.63 -12.75
CA VAL A 144 2.48 -13.62 -13.73
C VAL A 144 3.26 -13.43 -15.03
N SER A 145 3.85 -14.50 -15.55
CA SER A 145 4.54 -14.47 -16.84
C SER A 145 3.54 -14.59 -18.01
N SER A 146 4.03 -14.40 -19.25
CA SER A 146 3.21 -14.56 -20.47
C SER A 146 2.62 -15.96 -20.65
N GLY A 147 3.20 -16.97 -19.99
CA GLY A 147 2.67 -18.34 -19.97
C GLY A 147 1.59 -18.60 -18.93
N ALA A 148 1.06 -17.55 -18.27
CA ALA A 148 0.14 -17.65 -17.13
C ALA A 148 0.73 -18.44 -15.93
N VAL A 149 2.05 -18.43 -15.79
CA VAL A 149 2.74 -19.06 -14.66
C VAL A 149 3.02 -18.00 -13.59
N LEU A 150 2.69 -18.33 -12.35
CA LEU A 150 2.91 -17.49 -11.19
C LEU A 150 4.36 -17.64 -10.71
N HIS A 151 5.05 -16.52 -10.53
CA HIS A 151 6.45 -16.46 -10.08
C HIS A 151 6.60 -15.55 -8.87
N ARG A 152 7.53 -15.92 -7.98
CA ARG A 152 8.01 -15.03 -6.92
C ARG A 152 9.16 -14.20 -7.46
N ILE A 153 9.10 -12.90 -7.22
CA ILE A 153 10.15 -11.96 -7.63
C ILE A 153 10.68 -11.27 -6.38
N VAL A 154 11.93 -11.52 -6.03
CA VAL A 154 12.58 -10.84 -4.90
C VAL A 154 12.90 -9.41 -5.26
N ILE A 155 12.88 -8.54 -4.24
CA ILE A 155 13.08 -7.11 -4.41
C ILE A 155 14.33 -6.62 -3.71
N SER A 156 15.03 -5.68 -4.33
CA SER A 156 16.24 -5.09 -3.77
C SER A 156 15.94 -4.29 -2.50
N ARG A 157 16.95 -4.17 -1.62
CA ARG A 157 16.86 -3.36 -0.39
C ARG A 157 16.44 -1.91 -0.64
N ALA A 158 16.85 -1.31 -1.74
CA ALA A 158 16.47 0.06 -2.09
C ALA A 158 14.95 0.18 -2.35
N LEU A 159 14.36 -0.81 -3.02
CA LEU A 159 12.92 -0.84 -3.28
C LEU A 159 12.13 -1.14 -2.00
N VAL A 160 12.65 -2.00 -1.12
CA VAL A 160 12.07 -2.22 0.23
C VAL A 160 11.98 -0.90 1.01
N GLN A 161 13.05 -0.11 1.01
CA GLN A 161 13.05 1.19 1.69
C GLN A 161 12.03 2.15 1.07
N ALA A 162 11.93 2.19 -0.26
CA ALA A 162 10.92 2.98 -0.93
C ALA A 162 9.48 2.55 -0.54
N CYS A 163 9.24 1.25 -0.34
CA CYS A 163 7.96 0.76 0.18
C CYS A 163 7.70 1.24 1.62
N ARG A 164 8.72 1.21 2.51
CA ARG A 164 8.61 1.79 3.87
C ARG A 164 8.29 3.28 3.82
N ASP A 165 8.94 4.03 2.94
CA ASP A 165 8.72 5.47 2.81
C ASP A 165 7.28 5.79 2.36
N ARG A 166 6.75 5.02 1.40
CA ARG A 166 5.34 5.15 0.98
C ARG A 166 4.38 4.80 2.10
N LEU A 167 4.68 3.76 2.86
CA LEU A 167 3.85 3.34 4.00
C LEU A 167 3.85 4.39 5.12
N ASN A 168 5.00 4.97 5.45
CA ASN A 168 5.11 6.06 6.42
C ASN A 168 4.32 7.29 5.97
N PHE A 169 4.43 7.65 4.69
CA PHE A 169 3.61 8.73 4.13
C PHE A 169 2.11 8.44 4.23
N TRP A 170 1.71 7.19 3.95
CA TRP A 170 0.33 6.76 4.09
C TRP A 170 -0.18 6.85 5.54
N HIS A 171 0.60 6.40 6.52
CA HIS A 171 0.23 6.53 7.94
C HIS A 171 0.06 8.00 8.36
N ALA A 172 0.92 8.90 7.88
CA ALA A 172 0.76 10.33 8.13
C ALA A 172 -0.56 10.88 7.55
N LEU A 173 -0.97 10.43 6.36
CA LEU A 173 -2.28 10.80 5.79
C LEU A 173 -3.44 10.24 6.62
N GLN A 174 -3.34 8.99 7.11
CA GLN A 174 -4.35 8.39 7.97
C GLN A 174 -4.48 9.11 9.32
N GLU A 175 -3.36 9.55 9.91
CA GLU A 175 -3.34 10.37 11.12
C GLU A 175 -4.05 11.71 10.91
N MET A 176 -3.68 12.42 9.83
CA MET A 176 -4.26 13.71 9.48
C MET A 176 -5.75 13.62 9.12
N GLY A 177 -6.16 12.53 8.47
CA GLY A 177 -7.56 12.23 8.13
C GLY A 177 -8.37 11.58 9.26
N GLY A 178 -7.80 11.44 10.47
CA GLY A 178 -8.50 10.93 11.65
C GLY A 178 -8.79 9.42 11.67
N VAL A 179 -8.24 8.63 10.74
CA VAL A 179 -8.48 7.17 10.64
C VAL A 179 -7.49 6.35 11.47
N ARG A 180 -6.27 6.86 11.70
CA ARG A 180 -5.30 6.27 12.64
C ARG A 180 -4.78 7.31 13.61
N ASN A 181 -5.66 7.83 14.47
CA ASN A 181 -5.20 8.79 15.47
C ASN A 181 -4.71 8.06 16.72
N LYS A 182 -3.38 7.99 16.89
CA LYS A 182 -2.73 7.37 18.05
C LYS A 182 -3.27 7.86 19.39
N HIS A 183 -3.71 9.12 19.49
CA HIS A 183 -4.29 9.66 20.72
C HIS A 183 -5.69 9.09 21.00
N ILE A 184 -6.47 8.82 19.96
CA ILE A 184 -7.77 8.14 20.07
C ILE A 184 -7.54 6.68 20.49
N ASP A 185 -6.58 5.99 19.86
CA ASP A 185 -6.25 4.60 20.22
C ASP A 185 -5.78 4.48 21.68
N GLN A 186 -4.91 5.40 22.12
CA GLN A 186 -4.44 5.46 23.51
C GLN A 186 -5.53 5.86 24.50
N ALA A 187 -6.48 6.71 24.11
CA ALA A 187 -7.63 7.05 24.93
C ALA A 187 -8.58 5.83 25.06
N VAL A 188 -8.87 5.14 23.96
CA VAL A 188 -9.69 3.91 23.96
C VAL A 188 -9.02 2.81 24.77
N ALA A 189 -7.70 2.63 24.66
CA ALA A 189 -6.95 1.66 25.44
C ALA A 189 -7.02 1.95 26.95
N ARG A 190 -6.77 3.19 27.37
CA ARG A 190 -6.90 3.60 28.79
C ARG A 190 -8.31 3.39 29.33
N THR A 191 -9.34 3.80 28.58
CA THR A 191 -10.73 3.59 29.00
C THR A 191 -11.04 2.09 29.14
N ARG A 192 -10.54 1.24 28.24
CA ARG A 192 -10.70 -0.23 28.35
C ARG A 192 -9.98 -0.80 29.58
N GLU A 193 -8.78 -0.30 29.90
CA GLU A 193 -8.04 -0.71 31.10
C GLU A 193 -8.76 -0.27 32.38
N GLU A 194 -9.26 0.97 32.43
CA GLU A 194 -10.03 1.50 33.55
C GLU A 194 -11.33 0.72 33.79
N VAL A 195 -12.06 0.36 32.72
CA VAL A 195 -13.26 -0.48 32.81
C VAL A 195 -12.92 -1.89 33.31
N LYS A 196 -11.83 -2.50 32.83
CA LYS A 196 -11.37 -3.81 33.30
C LYS A 196 -10.93 -3.77 34.76
N ALA A 197 -10.25 -2.72 35.20
CA ALA A 197 -9.83 -2.55 36.60
C ALA A 197 -11.05 -2.43 37.52
N LYS A 198 -12.05 -1.61 37.16
CA LYS A 198 -13.30 -1.48 37.93
C LYS A 198 -14.10 -2.78 38.01
N ALA A 199 -14.16 -3.54 36.93
CA ALA A 199 -14.85 -4.84 36.90
C ALA A 199 -14.10 -5.95 37.67
N ALA A 200 -12.82 -5.76 38.01
CA ALA A 200 -12.04 -6.69 38.83
C ALA A 200 -12.05 -6.32 40.33
N GLU A 201 -12.52 -5.11 40.66
CA GLU A 201 -12.70 -4.64 42.04
C GLU A 201 -14.11 -4.91 42.59
N GLU A 202 -15.06 -5.31 41.74
CA GLU A 202 -16.41 -5.81 42.07
C GLU A 202 -16.46 -7.35 42.18
#